data_AF-A0A2E0EJB5-F1
#
_entry.id   AF-A0A2E0EJB5-F1
#
_cell.length_a   1.000
_cell.length_b   1.000
_cell.length_c   1.000
_cell.angle_alpha   90.00
_cell.angle_beta   90.00
_cell.angle_gamma   90.00
#
_symmetry.space_group_name_H-M   'P 1'
#
loop_
_entity.id
_entity.type
_entity.pdbx_description
1 polymer ?
#
loop_
_entity_poly.entity_id
_entity_poly.type
_entity_poly.pdbx_seq_one_letter_code
_entity_poly.pdbx_strand_id
1 'polypeptide(L)' 'MEQKQRFAIREGGRTVGAGVVSKIIE' A
#
# COMPACT_ATOMS: atom_id res chain seq x y z
N MET A 1 -1.54 13.53 0.24
CA MET A 1 -0.78 12.27 0.20
C MET A 1 0.18 12.30 -0.99
N GLU A 2 1.28 11.55 -0.97
CA GLU A 2 2.27 11.54 -2.05
C GLU A 2 1.93 10.47 -3.10
N GLN A 3 2.05 10.81 -4.39
CA GLN A 3 2.00 9.80 -5.45
C GLN A 3 3.26 8.92 -5.37
N LYS A 4 3.10 7.61 -5.53
CA LYS A 4 4.15 6.58 -5.43
C LYS A 4 4.60 6.18 -4.02
N GLN A 5 3.82 6.48 -2.99
CA GLN A 5 4.04 5.94 -1.65
C GLN A 5 3.90 4.40 -1.66
N ARG A 6 4.84 3.70 -1.00
CA ARG A 6 4.84 2.22 -0.90
C ARG A 6 4.11 1.76 0.35
N PHE A 7 3.46 0.60 0.28
CA PHE A 7 2.80 -0.02 1.43
C PHE A 7 2.85 -1.55 1.37
N ALA A 8 2.57 -2.18 2.51
CA ALA A 8 2.43 -3.63 2.66
C ALA A 8 1.05 -3.97 3.24
N ILE A 9 0.47 -5.09 2.82
CA ILE A 9 -0.78 -5.64 3.35
C ILE A 9 -0.42 -6.80 4.27
N ARG A 10 -0.91 -6.77 5.50
CA ARG A 10 -0.63 -7.79 6.52
C ARG A 10 -1.90 -8.38 7.09
N GLU A 11 -1.91 -9.71 7.22
CA GLU A 11 -2.99 -10.48 7.83
C GLU A 11 -2.38 -11.57 8.71
N GLY A 12 -2.92 -11.77 9.92
CA GLY A 12 -2.43 -12.80 10.85
C GLY A 12 -0.93 -12.70 11.19
N GLY A 13 -0.36 -11.49 11.18
CA GLY A 13 1.05 -11.23 11.47
C GLY A 13 2.01 -11.44 10.28
N ARG A 14 1.53 -11.92 9.13
CA ARG A 14 2.36 -12.14 7.92
C ARG A 14 2.02 -11.13 6.82
N THR A 15 2.98 -10.84 5.95
CA THR A 15 2.76 -10.02 4.76
C THR A 15 2.11 -10.87 3.68
N VAL A 16 0.98 -10.41 3.16
CA VAL A 16 0.23 -11.09 2.10
C VAL A 16 0.25 -10.33 0.78
N GLY A 17 0.75 -9.09 0.79
CA GLY A 17 0.91 -8.29 -0.42
C GLY A 17 1.72 -7.03 -0.20
N ALA A 18 2.12 -6.39 -1.30
CA ALA A 18 2.80 -5.11 -1.31
C ALA A 18 2.37 -4.29 -2.54
N GLY A 19 2.37 -2.98 -2.42
CA GLY A 19 1.89 -2.09 -3.48
C GLY A 19 2.45 -0.67 -3.40
N VAL A 20 2.08 0.12 -4.39
CA VAL A 20 2.44 1.52 -4.53
C VAL A 20 1.21 2.34 -4.90
N VAL A 21 1.03 3.51 -4.27
CA VAL A 21 -0.10 4.39 -4.56
C VAL A 21 0.09 5.03 -5.94
N SER A 22 -0.82 4.75 -6.87
CA SER A 22 -0.77 5.25 -8.25
C SER A 22 -1.51 6.57 -8.47
N LYS A 23 -2.63 6.77 -7.76
CA LYS A 23 -3.47 7.97 -7.85
C LYS A 23 -4.23 8.17 -6.54
N ILE A 24 -4.41 9.42 -6.13
CA ILE A 24 -5.26 9.81 -5.00
C ILE A 24 -6.58 10.34 -5.56
N ILE A 25 -7.69 9.86 -5.01
CA ILE A 25 -9.06 10.28 -5.34
C ILE A 25 -9.63 10.83 -4.02
N GLU A 26 -10.14 12.07 -4.02
CA GLU A 26 -10.73 12.75 -2.86
C GLU A 26 -12.24 12.54 -2.78
#